data_AF-A0A8D8X9X3-F1
#
_entry.id   AF-A0A8D8X9X3-F1
#
_cell.length_a   1.000
_cell.length_b   1.000
_cell.length_c   1.000
_cell.angle_alpha   90.00
_cell.angle_beta   90.00
_cell.angle_gamma   90.00
#
_symmetry.space_group_name_H-M   'P 1'
#
loop_
_entity.id
_entity.type
_entity.pdbx_description
1 polymer ?
#
loop_
_entity_poly.entity_id
_entity_poly.type
_entity_poly.pdbx_seq_one_letter_code
_entity_poly.pdbx_strand_id
1 'polypeptide(L)'
;MVKVKCSDLRTKDKKELLKQLEELKTELANLRVAKVTGGAASKLSKIRVVRKAILRVYIVMHQKQKENMRNLIRKEHKKYKPLDLRPKKTRALRRRLTKHERKIKTMKQIRRRAAFYMTSSPHFITQRLAFGE
;
A
#
# COMPACT_ATOMS: atom_id res chain seq x y z
N MET A 1 -3.19 23.48 22.46
CA MET A 1 -2.15 22.77 21.70
C MET A 1 -2.70 22.46 20.33
N VAL A 2 -2.04 22.92 19.28
CA VAL A 2 -2.52 22.76 17.90
C VAL A 2 -2.27 21.33 17.43
N LYS A 3 -3.23 20.78 16.69
CA LYS A 3 -3.18 19.43 16.11
C LYS A 3 -2.06 19.36 15.06
N VAL A 4 -1.01 18.56 15.32
CA VAL A 4 0.11 18.34 14.39
C VAL A 4 -0.39 17.78 13.06
N LYS A 5 -0.15 18.47 11.93
CA LYS A 5 -0.54 17.99 10.59
C LYS A 5 0.56 17.12 9.99
N CYS A 6 0.17 16.11 9.21
CA CYS A 6 1.14 15.21 8.58
C CYS A 6 1.89 15.86 7.40
N SER A 7 1.30 16.87 6.76
CA SER A 7 1.96 17.69 5.71
C SER A 7 3.27 18.26 6.23
N ASP A 8 3.20 18.90 7.40
CA ASP A 8 4.29 19.65 8.01
C ASP A 8 5.41 18.74 8.53
N LEU A 9 5.08 17.45 8.78
CA LEU A 9 6.06 16.44 9.19
C LEU A 9 6.79 15.82 8.00
N ARG A 10 6.22 15.86 6.79
CA ARG A 10 6.85 15.26 5.61
C ARG A 10 8.02 16.09 5.10
N THR A 11 7.99 17.41 5.28
CA THR A 11 9.07 18.32 4.89
C THR A 11 10.28 18.23 5.82
N LYS A 12 10.07 17.85 7.08
CA LYS A 12 11.12 17.77 8.13
C LYS A 12 12.08 16.61 7.97
N ASP A 13 13.29 16.79 8.48
CA ASP A 13 14.33 15.77 8.49
C ASP A 13 14.15 14.71 9.59
N LYS A 14 14.82 13.56 9.42
CA LYS A 14 14.74 12.46 10.40
C LYS A 14 15.20 12.88 11.80
N LYS A 15 16.26 13.71 11.89
CA LYS A 15 16.78 14.21 13.17
C LYS A 15 15.76 15.10 13.87
N GLU A 16 15.11 15.99 13.13
CA GLU A 16 14.07 16.88 13.66
C GLU A 16 12.84 16.09 14.12
N LEU A 17 12.42 15.08 13.35
CA LEU A 17 11.31 14.20 13.73
C LEU A 17 11.60 13.42 15.01
N LEU A 18 12.84 12.97 15.22
CA LEU A 18 13.25 12.31 16.46
C LEU A 18 13.24 13.27 17.66
N LYS A 19 13.77 14.49 17.48
CA LYS A 19 13.72 15.51 18.52
C LYS A 19 12.28 15.84 18.92
N GLN A 20 11.42 16.11 17.94
CA GLN A 20 10.01 16.38 18.16
C GLN A 20 9.28 15.20 18.83
N LEU A 21 9.69 13.96 18.53
CA LEU A 21 9.12 12.77 19.17
C LEU A 21 9.48 12.67 20.65
N GLU A 22 10.72 12.97 21.03
CA GLU A 22 11.13 12.95 22.44
C GLU A 22 10.46 14.08 23.23
N GLU A 23 10.35 15.28 22.67
CA GLU A 23 9.60 16.39 23.28
C GLU A 23 8.13 16.04 23.55
N LEU A 24 7.46 15.37 22.60
CA LEU A 24 6.07 14.94 22.79
C LEU A 24 5.92 13.81 23.83
N LYS A 25 6.94 12.95 23.97
CA LYS A 25 6.93 11.89 25.00
C LYS A 25 7.12 12.46 26.40
N THR A 26 8.03 13.42 26.58
CA THR A 26 8.23 14.09 27.87
C THR A 26 6.99 14.88 28.26
N GLU A 27 6.36 15.58 27.31
CA GLU A 27 5.06 16.23 27.54
C GLU A 27 3.99 15.22 27.97
N LEU A 28 3.89 14.06 27.29
CA LEU A 28 2.94 13.01 27.66
C LEU A 28 3.20 12.47 29.07
N ALA A 29 4.46 12.29 29.47
CA ALA A 29 4.83 11.85 30.81
C ALA A 29 4.37 12.87 31.86
N ASN A 30 4.64 14.16 31.64
CA ASN A 30 4.21 15.24 32.52
C ASN A 30 2.69 15.31 32.65
N LEU A 31 1.94 15.09 31.56
CA LEU A 31 0.48 15.04 31.59
C LEU A 31 -0.06 13.81 32.34
N ARG A 32 0.67 12.69 32.34
CA ARG A 32 0.30 11.49 33.12
C ARG A 32 0.49 11.71 34.62
N VAL A 33 1.58 12.36 35.03
CA VAL A 33 1.78 12.74 36.45
C VAL A 33 0.65 13.68 36.89
N ALA A 34 0.37 14.72 36.09
CA ALA A 34 -0.72 15.66 36.37
C ALA A 34 -2.11 14.99 36.46
N LYS A 35 -2.31 13.86 35.76
CA LYS A 35 -3.55 13.07 35.87
C LYS A 35 -3.68 12.42 37.24
N VAL A 36 -2.59 11.91 37.79
CA VAL A 36 -2.58 11.24 39.11
C VAL A 36 -2.78 12.26 40.22
N THR A 37 -2.16 13.43 40.12
CA THR A 37 -2.23 14.49 41.14
C THR A 37 -3.52 15.33 41.07
N GLY A 38 -4.56 14.89 40.35
CA GLY A 38 -5.83 15.62 40.26
C GLY A 38 -5.77 16.95 39.50
N GLY A 39 -4.90 17.08 38.49
CA GLY A 39 -4.71 18.32 37.75
C GLY A 39 -5.95 18.80 36.95
N ALA A 40 -5.95 20.08 36.58
CA ALA A 40 -7.06 20.72 35.87
C ALA A 40 -7.54 19.98 34.61
N ALA A 41 -8.86 19.92 34.40
CA ALA A 41 -9.48 19.22 33.26
C ALA A 41 -8.98 19.70 31.88
N SER A 42 -8.67 20.99 31.76
CA SER A 42 -8.08 21.59 30.54
C SER A 42 -6.70 21.04 30.20
N LYS A 43 -5.93 20.59 31.20
CA LYS A 43 -4.63 19.94 31.03
C LYS A 43 -4.81 18.45 30.66
N LEU A 44 -5.80 17.78 31.25
CA LEU A 44 -6.11 16.36 30.97
C LEU A 44 -6.64 16.12 29.56
N SER A 45 -7.43 17.04 29.01
CA SER A 45 -7.95 16.94 27.63
C SER A 45 -6.83 16.87 26.57
N LYS A 46 -5.65 17.44 26.87
CA LYS A 46 -4.47 17.42 25.99
C LYS A 46 -3.87 16.03 25.81
N ILE A 47 -4.08 15.09 26.75
CA ILE A 47 -3.52 13.72 26.69
C ILE A 47 -3.89 13.03 25.37
N ARG A 48 -5.16 13.13 24.94
CA ARG A 48 -5.63 12.54 23.69
C ARG A 48 -4.96 13.16 22.47
N VAL A 49 -4.72 14.47 22.52
CA VAL A 49 -4.10 15.23 21.41
C VAL A 49 -2.63 14.85 21.28
N VAL A 50 -1.87 14.84 22.39
CA VAL A 50 -0.45 14.47 22.42
C VAL A 50 -0.25 13.02 21.95
N ARG A 51 -1.07 12.06 22.43
CA ARG A 51 -1.01 10.66 21.96
C ARG A 51 -1.19 10.53 20.45
N LYS A 52 -2.15 11.26 19.88
CA LYS A 52 -2.38 11.28 18.42
C LYS A 52 -1.23 11.98 17.68
N ALA A 53 -0.59 12.98 18.28
CA ALA A 53 0.58 13.65 17.71
C ALA A 53 1.78 12.70 17.63
N ILE A 54 2.12 11.99 18.71
CA ILE A 54 3.18 10.97 18.74
C ILE A 54 2.96 9.92 17.65
N LEU A 55 1.73 9.39 17.55
CA LEU A 55 1.37 8.41 16.53
C LEU A 55 1.64 8.94 15.11
N ARG A 56 1.30 10.20 14.82
CA ARG A 56 1.53 10.80 13.49
C ARG A 56 3.00 10.93 13.14
N VAL A 57 3.83 11.38 14.09
CA VAL A 57 5.29 11.46 13.90
C VAL A 57 5.85 10.07 13.60
N TYR A 58 5.46 9.07 14.38
CA TYR A 58 5.91 7.68 14.18
C TYR A 58 5.47 7.12 12.81
N ILE A 59 4.23 7.38 12.39
CA ILE A 59 3.71 6.95 11.08
C ILE A 59 4.52 7.58 9.94
N VAL A 60 4.78 8.90 9.99
CA VAL A 60 5.53 9.60 8.93
C VAL A 60 6.98 9.11 8.87
N MET A 61 7.64 8.91 10.01
CA MET A 61 8.98 8.32 10.06
C MET A 61 9.01 6.91 9.44
N HIS A 62 8.03 6.06 9.79
CA HIS A 62 7.94 4.71 9.27
C HIS A 62 7.61 4.67 7.76
N GLN A 63 6.77 5.61 7.28
CA GLN A 63 6.49 5.78 5.85
C GLN A 63 7.77 6.12 5.08
N LYS A 64 8.54 7.14 5.53
CA LYS A 64 9.83 7.52 4.92
C LYS A 64 10.81 6.35 4.89
N GLN A 65 10.92 5.60 5.99
CA GLN A 65 11.78 4.41 6.05
C GLN A 65 11.37 3.35 5.02
N LYS A 66 10.07 3.02 4.93
CA LYS A 66 9.57 2.05 3.95
C LYS A 66 9.75 2.51 2.52
N GLU A 67 9.55 3.79 2.24
CA GLU A 67 9.77 4.37 0.92
C GLU A 67 11.24 4.28 0.50
N ASN A 68 12.16 4.65 1.39
CA ASN A 68 13.60 4.50 1.14
C ASN A 68 13.97 3.04 0.86
N MET A 69 13.46 2.08 1.64
CA MET A 69 13.69 0.65 1.39
C MET A 69 13.13 0.18 0.03
N ARG A 70 11.96 0.69 -0.38
CA ARG A 70 11.38 0.38 -1.71
C ARG A 70 12.25 0.96 -2.83
N ASN A 71 12.76 2.18 -2.65
CA ASN A 71 13.59 2.84 -3.63
C ASN A 71 14.95 2.15 -3.79
N LEU A 72 15.59 1.73 -2.69
CA LEU A 72 16.83 0.95 -2.73
C LEU A 72 16.66 -0.35 -3.51
N ILE A 73 15.64 -1.15 -3.16
CA ILE A 73 15.34 -2.41 -3.84
C ILE A 73 15.03 -2.22 -5.33
N ARG A 74 14.35 -1.12 -5.69
CA ARG A 74 14.06 -0.79 -7.08
C ARG A 74 15.34 -0.41 -7.84
N LYS A 75 16.20 0.42 -7.24
CA LYS A 75 17.48 0.86 -7.82
C LYS A 75 18.44 -0.29 -8.06
N GLU A 76 18.54 -1.21 -7.11
CA GLU A 76 19.44 -2.37 -7.21
C GLU A 76 18.83 -3.54 -8.00
N HIS A 77 17.59 -3.41 -8.50
CA HIS A 77 16.85 -4.44 -9.24
C HIS A 77 16.87 -5.84 -8.57
N LYS A 78 16.83 -5.88 -7.23
CA LYS A 78 16.90 -7.12 -6.45
C LYS A 78 15.70 -8.02 -6.74
N LYS A 79 15.96 -9.25 -7.23
CA LYS A 79 14.93 -10.29 -7.47
C LYS A 79 14.15 -10.63 -6.20
N TYR A 80 14.86 -10.83 -5.09
CA TYR A 80 14.26 -11.24 -3.82
C TYR A 80 14.04 -10.05 -2.89
N LYS A 81 12.77 -9.79 -2.58
CA LYS A 81 12.34 -8.70 -1.69
C LYS A 81 11.98 -9.24 -0.31
N PRO A 82 12.23 -8.47 0.77
CA PRO A 82 11.73 -8.77 2.11
C PRO A 82 10.22 -9.01 2.12
N LEU A 83 9.73 -9.90 2.98
CA LEU A 83 8.33 -10.31 3.06
C LEU A 83 7.35 -9.15 3.29
N ASP A 84 7.79 -8.09 3.96
CA ASP A 84 6.98 -6.89 4.24
C ASP A 84 6.72 -6.03 3.01
N LEU A 85 7.65 -6.04 2.05
CA LEU A 85 7.57 -5.25 0.84
C LEU A 85 6.91 -6.00 -0.32
N ARG A 86 6.72 -7.31 -0.17
CA ARG A 86 5.97 -8.12 -1.14
C ARG A 86 4.50 -7.71 -1.15
N PRO A 87 3.85 -7.73 -2.33
CA PRO A 87 2.42 -7.45 -2.42
C PRO A 87 1.63 -8.47 -1.59
N LYS A 88 0.74 -7.97 -0.72
CA LYS A 88 -0.12 -8.81 0.12
C LYS A 88 -1.31 -9.32 -0.71
N LYS A 89 -1.10 -10.45 -1.39
CA LYS A 89 -2.14 -11.21 -2.13
C LYS A 89 -2.48 -12.49 -1.36
N THR A 90 -3.64 -13.10 -1.66
CA THR A 90 -3.98 -14.43 -1.13
C THR A 90 -2.98 -15.49 -1.59
N ARG A 91 -2.85 -16.59 -0.83
CA ARG A 91 -1.92 -17.69 -1.15
C ARG A 91 -2.21 -18.28 -2.54
N ALA A 92 -3.48 -18.50 -2.86
CA ALA A 92 -3.91 -19.00 -4.16
C ALA A 92 -3.46 -18.09 -5.31
N LEU A 93 -3.64 -16.77 -5.18
CA LEU A 93 -3.20 -15.79 -6.18
C LEU A 93 -1.68 -15.74 -6.35
N ARG A 94 -0.89 -15.98 -5.30
CA ARG A 94 0.57 -16.04 -5.38
C ARG A 94 1.08 -17.28 -6.12
N ARG A 95 0.35 -18.40 -6.06
CA ARG A 95 0.70 -19.68 -6.70
C ARG A 95 0.19 -19.82 -8.13
N ARG A 96 -0.76 -18.98 -8.55
CA ARG A 96 -1.32 -18.98 -9.90
C ARG A 96 -0.25 -18.61 -10.93
N LEU A 97 -0.30 -19.27 -12.09
CA LEU A 97 0.48 -18.90 -13.27
C LEU A 97 0.32 -17.41 -13.63
N THR A 98 1.42 -16.81 -14.06
CA THR A 98 1.46 -15.44 -14.58
C THR A 98 0.57 -15.30 -15.82
N LYS A 99 0.19 -14.06 -16.15
CA LYS A 99 -0.61 -13.77 -17.36
C LYS A 99 0.13 -14.20 -18.63
N HIS A 100 1.46 -14.07 -18.63
CA HIS A 100 2.31 -14.51 -19.73
C HIS A 100 2.26 -16.02 -19.89
N GLU A 101 2.60 -16.78 -18.84
CA GLU A 101 2.58 -18.26 -18.85
C GLU A 101 1.23 -18.82 -19.29
N ARG A 102 0.12 -18.25 -18.78
CA ARG A 102 -1.23 -18.69 -19.18
C ARG A 102 -1.56 -18.41 -20.65
N LYS A 103 -0.93 -17.41 -21.26
CA LYS A 103 -1.14 -17.03 -22.66
C LYS A 103 -0.26 -17.85 -23.62
N ILE A 104 0.79 -18.51 -23.12
CA ILE A 104 1.68 -19.33 -23.95
C ILE A 104 0.84 -20.41 -24.64
N LYS A 105 0.95 -20.45 -25.96
CA LYS A 105 0.26 -21.39 -26.86
C LYS A 105 1.33 -22.08 -27.69
N THR A 106 1.11 -23.35 -28.02
CA THR A 106 2.02 -24.07 -28.93
C THR A 106 1.96 -23.45 -30.33
N MET A 107 3.05 -23.57 -31.09
CA MET A 107 3.10 -23.05 -32.47
C MET A 107 1.97 -23.60 -33.34
N LYS A 108 1.60 -24.88 -33.15
CA LYS A 108 0.44 -25.52 -33.79
C LYS A 108 -0.88 -24.82 -33.44
N GLN A 109 -1.11 -24.51 -32.17
CA GLN A 109 -2.32 -23.78 -31.74
C GLN A 109 -2.36 -22.34 -32.26
N ILE A 110 -1.21 -21.67 -32.39
CA ILE A 110 -1.12 -20.32 -32.95
C ILE A 110 -1.51 -20.36 -34.43
N ARG A 111 -0.88 -21.25 -35.23
CA ARG A 111 -1.21 -21.44 -36.65
C ARG A 111 -2.68 -21.76 -36.86
N ARG A 112 -3.24 -22.69 -36.07
CA ARG A 112 -4.66 -23.05 -36.15
C ARG A 112 -5.59 -21.88 -35.84
N ARG A 113 -5.30 -21.08 -34.81
CA ARG A 113 -6.11 -19.91 -34.45
C ARG A 113 -5.99 -18.77 -35.46
N ALA A 114 -4.84 -18.64 -36.14
CA ALA A 114 -4.66 -17.68 -37.21
C ALA A 114 -5.45 -18.09 -38.47
N ALA A 115 -5.41 -19.37 -38.83
CA ALA A 115 -6.15 -19.91 -39.96
C ALA A 115 -7.68 -19.90 -39.73
N PHE A 116 -8.12 -20.27 -38.52
CA PHE A 116 -9.53 -20.32 -38.13
C PHE A 116 -9.77 -19.36 -36.97
N TYR A 117 -9.82 -18.07 -37.28
CA TYR A 117 -10.24 -17.07 -36.32
C TYR A 117 -11.77 -17.14 -36.18
N MET A 118 -12.28 -17.18 -34.95
CA MET A 118 -13.72 -17.05 -34.73
C MET A 118 -14.13 -15.63 -35.14
N THR A 119 -14.74 -15.49 -36.31
CA THR A 119 -15.53 -14.31 -36.65
C THR A 119 -16.71 -14.29 -35.72
N SER A 120 -16.69 -13.40 -34.74
CA SER A 120 -17.87 -13.14 -33.93
C SER A 120 -18.92 -12.43 -34.79
N SER A 121 -19.73 -13.20 -35.51
CA SER A 121 -21.08 -12.78 -35.90
C SER A 121 -22.00 -14.00 -35.93
N PRO A 122 -22.84 -14.19 -34.90
CA PRO A 122 -23.88 -15.21 -34.88
C PRO A 122 -24.95 -15.04 -35.97
N HIS A 123 -24.87 -14.00 -36.81
CA HIS A 123 -25.94 -13.61 -37.73
C HIS A 123 -25.96 -14.39 -39.07
N PHE A 124 -24.88 -15.09 -39.42
CA PHE A 124 -24.81 -15.80 -40.71
C PHE A 124 -25.19 -17.29 -40.65
N ILE A 125 -25.34 -17.87 -39.46
CA ILE A 125 -25.73 -19.29 -39.32
C ILE A 125 -27.25 -19.46 -39.42
N THR A 126 -28.04 -18.43 -39.09
CA THR A 126 -29.51 -18.49 -39.15
C THR A 126 -30.10 -18.28 -40.55
N GLN A 127 -29.38 -17.65 -41.49
CA GLN A 127 -29.90 -17.48 -42.87
C GLN A 127 -29.72 -18.71 -43.76
N ARG A 128 -28.74 -19.58 -43.50
CA ARG A 128 -28.46 -20.76 -44.35
C ARG A 128 -29.36 -21.97 -44.06
N LEU A 129 -30.09 -21.96 -42.95
CA LEU A 129 -31.11 -22.97 -42.63
C LEU A 129 -32.53 -22.53 -43.03
N ALA A 130 -32.72 -21.27 -43.48
CA ALA A 130 -34.02 -20.73 -43.90
C ALA A 130 -34.27 -20.84 -45.42
N PHE A 131 -33.22 -21.10 -46.21
CA PHE A 131 -33.35 -21.38 -47.64
C PHE A 131 -32.85 -22.80 -47.89
N GLY A 132 -33.74 -23.75 -47.61
CA GLY A 132 -33.64 -25.10 -48.15
C GLY A 132 -34.04 -25.07 -49.62
N GLU A 133 -33.08 -25.35 -50.50
CA GLU A 133 -33.27 -26.06 -51.76
C GLU A 133 -32.47 -27.36 -51.68
#